data_AF-A0A925VG78-F1
#
_entry.id   AF-A0A925VG78-F1
#
_cell.length_a   1.000
_cell.length_b   1.000
_cell.length_c   1.000
_cell.angle_alpha   90.00
_cell.angle_beta   90.00
_cell.angle_gamma   90.00
#
_symmetry.space_group_name_H-M   'P 1'
#
loop_
_entity.id
_entity.type
_entity.pdbx_description
1 polymer ?
#
loop_
_entity_poly.entity_id
_entity_poly.type
_entity_poly.pdbx_seq_one_letter_code
_entity_poly.pdbx_strand_id
1 'polypeptide(L)'
;MADAYSRPERQELPGNVAGARASDTGNDSIAGLLGGVIADAQQLVRREVDLAKQEVLIEVDKVKQGAISLGIGGGVLALGGIMLLLMLVHGLNEWFGLPMWASYLIVGGVLAIVGAVLLFTGLNRLKQVDPVPHETISEVRKDMSAVSSAAQEVRKDVEDVTSAVKR
;
A
#
# COMPACT_ATOMS: atom_id res chain seq x y z
N MET A 1 53.46 -37.62 -27.30
CA MET A 1 52.03 -37.75 -27.63
C MET A 1 51.40 -36.37 -27.44
N ALA A 2 51.48 -35.36 -28.32
CA ALA A 2 51.60 -35.29 -29.78
C ALA A 2 50.44 -35.96 -30.53
N ASP A 3 49.33 -35.22 -30.64
CA ASP A 3 48.22 -35.25 -31.63
C ASP A 3 46.95 -34.71 -30.93
N ALA A 4 46.10 -33.84 -31.46
CA ALA A 4 45.87 -33.46 -32.84
C ALA A 4 45.36 -32.00 -32.88
N TYR A 5 46.14 -31.13 -33.51
CA TYR A 5 45.70 -29.80 -33.91
C TYR A 5 45.10 -29.93 -35.31
N SER A 6 43.82 -30.32 -35.37
CA SER A 6 43.11 -30.51 -36.63
C SER A 6 41.89 -29.59 -36.69
N ARG A 7 42.07 -28.37 -37.20
CA ARG A 7 40.96 -27.62 -37.80
C ARG A 7 41.36 -27.18 -39.21
N PRO A 8 40.75 -27.76 -40.25
CA PRO A 8 40.97 -27.33 -41.62
C PRO A 8 40.10 -26.12 -41.97
N GLU A 9 40.68 -25.32 -42.86
CA GLU A 9 40.06 -24.44 -43.87
C GLU A 9 39.36 -23.15 -43.41
N ARG A 10 40.13 -22.06 -43.56
CA ARG A 10 39.61 -20.72 -43.85
C ARG A 10 38.80 -20.78 -45.14
N GLN A 11 37.49 -20.63 -45.02
CA GLN A 11 36.61 -20.40 -46.16
C GLN A 11 36.67 -18.91 -46.51
N GLU A 12 37.26 -18.61 -47.66
CA GLU A 12 37.31 -17.28 -48.24
C GLU A 12 35.93 -16.79 -48.68
N LEU A 13 35.76 -15.48 -48.57
CA LEU A 13 34.54 -14.69 -48.70
C LEU A 13 33.96 -14.70 -50.13
N PRO A 14 32.63 -14.87 -50.32
CA PRO A 14 31.96 -14.18 -51.39
C PRO A 14 31.75 -12.72 -50.96
N GLY A 15 32.52 -11.82 -51.57
CA GLY A 15 32.30 -10.40 -51.47
C GLY A 15 30.87 -10.04 -51.89
N ASN A 16 30.16 -9.34 -51.00
CA ASN A 16 29.05 -8.49 -51.39
C ASN A 16 29.26 -7.10 -50.77
N VAL A 17 30.08 -6.31 -51.43
CA VAL A 17 30.18 -4.85 -51.28
C VAL A 17 29.07 -4.18 -52.10
N ALA A 18 27.80 -4.34 -51.70
CA ALA A 18 26.71 -3.59 -52.30
C ALA A 18 25.50 -3.57 -51.36
N GLY A 19 25.52 -2.63 -50.42
CA GLY A 19 24.43 -2.46 -49.48
C GLY A 19 24.63 -1.33 -48.51
N ALA A 20 25.13 -0.18 -49.00
CA ALA A 20 24.97 1.08 -48.31
C ALA A 20 23.45 1.37 -48.18
N ARG A 21 22.81 0.82 -47.15
CA ARG A 21 21.69 1.45 -46.49
C ARG A 21 22.23 2.00 -45.18
N ALA A 22 22.96 3.10 -45.31
CA ALA A 22 22.89 4.13 -44.29
C ALA A 22 21.43 4.62 -44.28
N SER A 23 20.57 3.90 -43.59
CA SER A 23 19.25 4.40 -43.21
C SER A 23 19.47 5.37 -42.08
N ASP A 24 19.72 6.64 -42.37
CA ASP A 24 19.35 7.79 -41.51
C ASP A 24 19.64 7.67 -39.98
N THR A 25 20.70 6.98 -39.59
CA THR A 25 20.78 6.27 -38.30
C THR A 25 21.22 7.11 -37.09
N GLY A 26 21.44 8.41 -37.22
CA GLY A 26 21.83 9.26 -36.07
C GLY A 26 20.65 9.65 -35.18
N ASN A 27 19.56 10.13 -35.80
CA ASN A 27 18.38 10.59 -35.08
C ASN A 27 17.46 9.43 -34.67
N ASP A 28 17.32 8.40 -35.50
CA ASP A 28 16.52 7.21 -35.18
C ASP A 28 17.13 6.37 -34.05
N SER A 29 18.46 6.36 -33.92
CA SER A 29 19.13 5.64 -32.82
C SER A 29 18.99 6.37 -31.48
N ILE A 30 19.12 7.70 -31.45
CA ILE A 30 18.91 8.48 -30.21
C ILE A 30 17.43 8.44 -29.80
N ALA A 31 16.51 8.57 -30.76
CA ALA A 31 15.08 8.40 -30.52
C ALA A 31 14.73 6.98 -30.04
N GLY A 32 15.39 5.95 -30.60
CA GLY A 32 15.23 4.55 -30.17
C GLY A 32 15.78 4.27 -28.77
N LEU A 33 16.95 4.83 -28.42
CA LEU A 33 17.54 4.71 -27.09
C LEU A 33 16.68 5.42 -26.03
N LEU A 34 16.19 6.63 -26.34
CA LEU A 34 15.28 7.36 -25.46
C LEU A 34 13.96 6.62 -25.28
N GLY A 35 13.42 6.04 -26.36
CA GLY A 35 12.23 5.17 -26.30
C GLY A 35 12.43 3.95 -25.41
N GLY A 36 13.62 3.33 -25.46
CA GLY A 36 14.02 2.24 -24.56
C GLY A 36 14.04 2.65 -23.09
N VAL A 37 14.68 3.78 -22.77
CA VAL A 37 14.74 4.29 -21.38
C VAL A 37 13.35 4.65 -20.84
N ILE A 38 12.48 5.24 -21.67
CA ILE A 38 11.09 5.54 -21.29
C ILE A 38 10.30 4.26 -21.03
N ALA A 39 10.46 3.25 -21.89
CA ALA A 39 9.80 1.95 -21.71
C ALA A 39 10.29 1.23 -20.44
N ASP A 40 11.58 1.30 -20.13
CA ASP A 40 12.16 0.72 -18.93
C ASP A 40 11.71 1.48 -17.67
N ALA A 41 11.64 2.81 -17.70
CA ALA A 41 11.10 3.61 -16.62
C ALA A 41 9.61 3.29 -16.36
N GLN A 42 8.81 3.13 -17.42
CA GLN A 42 7.41 2.71 -17.31
C GLN A 42 7.28 1.30 -16.71
N GLN A 43 8.17 0.37 -17.07
CA GLN A 43 8.21 -0.95 -16.45
C GLN A 43 8.58 -0.88 -14.97
N LEU A 44 9.55 -0.05 -14.61
CA LEU A 44 9.99 0.09 -13.22
C LEU A 44 8.88 0.66 -12.33
N VAL A 45 8.20 1.71 -12.79
CA VAL A 45 7.05 2.30 -12.09
C VAL A 45 5.94 1.27 -11.90
N ARG A 46 5.62 0.48 -12.93
CA ARG A 46 4.61 -0.59 -12.81
C ARG A 46 5.03 -1.63 -11.77
N ARG A 47 6.29 -2.06 -11.78
CA ARG A 47 6.81 -3.01 -10.79
C ARG A 47 6.74 -2.48 -9.38
N GLU A 48 7.10 -1.21 -9.15
CA GLU A 48 7.05 -0.60 -7.82
C GLU A 48 5.61 -0.50 -7.30
N VAL A 49 4.66 -0.15 -8.18
CA VAL A 49 3.22 -0.16 -7.85
C VAL A 49 2.74 -1.57 -7.53
N ASP A 50 3.14 -2.57 -8.29
CA ASP A 50 2.75 -3.96 -8.05
C ASP A 50 3.37 -4.51 -6.75
N LEU A 51 4.59 -4.10 -6.42
CA LEU A 51 5.27 -4.42 -5.16
C LEU A 51 4.56 -3.74 -3.98
N ALA A 52 4.29 -2.44 -4.07
CA ALA A 52 3.58 -1.68 -3.05
C ALA A 52 2.17 -2.24 -2.80
N LYS A 53 1.46 -2.66 -3.86
CA LYS A 53 0.19 -3.37 -3.73
C LYS A 53 0.33 -4.68 -2.95
N GLN A 54 1.38 -5.45 -3.21
CA GLN A 54 1.61 -6.71 -2.48
C GLN A 54 1.93 -6.47 -1.02
N GLU A 55 2.77 -5.47 -0.70
CA GLU A 55 3.08 -5.11 0.69
C GLU A 55 1.81 -4.73 1.45
N VAL A 56 0.95 -3.89 0.86
CA VAL A 56 -0.35 -3.52 1.44
C VAL A 56 -1.25 -4.74 1.64
N LEU A 57 -1.31 -5.66 0.66
CA LEU A 57 -2.09 -6.89 0.80
C LEU A 57 -1.58 -7.78 1.93
N ILE A 58 -0.26 -7.87 2.12
CA ILE A 58 0.36 -8.61 3.23
C ILE A 58 0.02 -7.96 4.57
N GLU A 59 0.11 -6.64 4.68
CA GLU A 59 -0.26 -5.91 5.89
C GLU A 59 -1.74 -6.11 6.24
N VAL A 60 -2.63 -5.98 5.26
CA VAL A 60 -4.06 -6.21 5.42
C VAL A 60 -4.34 -7.65 5.85
N ASP A 61 -3.63 -8.64 5.30
CA ASP A 61 -3.79 -10.04 5.69
C ASP A 61 -3.35 -10.28 7.13
N LYS A 62 -2.22 -9.70 7.57
CA LYS A 62 -1.77 -9.76 8.97
C LYS A 62 -2.79 -9.13 9.91
N VAL A 63 -3.32 -7.95 9.58
CA VAL A 63 -4.37 -7.29 10.37
C VAL A 63 -5.62 -8.17 10.43
N LYS A 64 -6.03 -8.78 9.31
CA LYS A 64 -7.17 -9.70 9.24
C LYS A 64 -6.96 -10.92 10.13
N GLN A 65 -5.81 -11.58 10.06
CA GLN A 65 -5.48 -12.74 10.91
C GLN A 65 -5.46 -12.34 12.40
N GLY A 66 -4.91 -11.17 12.71
CA GLY A 66 -4.95 -10.58 14.04
C GLY A 66 -6.40 -10.36 14.53
N ALA A 67 -7.25 -9.78 13.68
CA ALA A 67 -8.66 -9.55 14.01
C ALA A 67 -9.44 -10.86 14.22
N ILE A 68 -9.19 -11.89 13.41
CA ILE A 68 -9.81 -13.22 13.57
C ILE A 68 -9.39 -13.85 14.89
N SER A 69 -8.09 -13.86 15.20
CA SER A 69 -7.58 -14.46 16.43
C SER A 69 -8.08 -13.71 17.68
N LEU A 70 -8.13 -12.38 17.64
CA LEU A 70 -8.75 -11.56 18.69
C LEU A 70 -10.26 -11.84 18.80
N GLY A 71 -10.97 -12.02 17.69
CA GLY A 71 -12.39 -12.34 17.68
C GLY A 71 -12.68 -13.70 18.32
N ILE A 72 -11.93 -14.74 17.95
CA ILE A 72 -12.07 -16.09 18.51
C ILE A 72 -11.68 -16.09 19.99
N GLY A 73 -10.50 -15.55 20.32
CA GLY A 73 -10.01 -15.49 21.70
C GLY A 73 -10.93 -14.66 22.60
N GLY A 74 -11.40 -13.52 22.12
CA GLY A 74 -12.40 -12.68 22.78
C GLY A 74 -13.72 -13.41 22.99
N GLY A 75 -14.19 -14.18 22.00
CA GLY A 75 -15.37 -15.03 22.12
C GLY A 75 -15.22 -16.10 23.20
N VAL A 76 -14.12 -16.85 23.18
CA VAL A 76 -13.85 -17.90 24.20
C VAL A 76 -13.74 -17.29 25.60
N LEU A 77 -13.03 -16.16 25.75
CA LEU A 77 -12.97 -15.42 27.02
C LEU A 77 -14.33 -14.91 27.46
N ALA A 78 -15.18 -14.44 26.55
CA ALA A 78 -16.53 -14.01 26.87
C ALA A 78 -17.38 -15.19 27.39
N LEU A 79 -17.32 -16.36 26.74
CA LEU A 79 -18.00 -17.56 27.24
C LEU A 79 -17.50 -17.96 28.63
N GLY A 80 -16.19 -18.01 28.84
CA GLY A 80 -15.60 -18.30 30.16
C GLY A 80 -16.00 -17.26 31.22
N GLY A 81 -16.03 -15.98 30.84
CA GLY A 81 -16.50 -14.87 31.67
C GLY A 81 -17.95 -15.05 32.09
N ILE A 82 -18.85 -15.45 31.19
CA ILE A 82 -20.25 -15.72 31.53
C ILE A 82 -20.35 -16.85 32.58
N MET A 83 -19.59 -17.93 32.43
CA MET A 83 -19.57 -19.02 33.43
C MET A 83 -19.09 -18.53 34.80
N LEU A 84 -18.03 -17.71 34.84
CA LEU A 84 -17.54 -17.09 36.09
C LEU A 84 -18.54 -16.11 36.69
N LEU A 85 -19.27 -15.36 35.88
CA LEU A 85 -20.32 -14.46 36.35
C LEU A 85 -21.49 -15.24 36.95
N LEU A 86 -21.89 -16.36 36.34
CA LEU A 86 -22.90 -17.24 36.92
C LEU A 86 -22.42 -17.82 38.26
N MET A 87 -21.18 -18.29 38.33
CA MET A 87 -20.56 -18.72 39.59
C MET A 87 -20.61 -17.60 40.64
N LEU A 88 -20.29 -16.36 40.27
CA LEU A 88 -20.32 -15.22 41.17
C LEU A 88 -21.73 -14.90 41.66
N VAL A 89 -22.73 -14.93 40.78
CA VAL A 89 -24.14 -14.71 41.14
C VAL A 89 -24.63 -15.78 42.11
N HIS A 90 -24.35 -17.05 41.82
CA HIS A 90 -24.67 -18.16 42.71
C HIS A 90 -23.92 -18.05 44.04
N GLY A 91 -22.65 -17.66 44.02
CA GLY A 91 -21.87 -17.41 45.23
C GLY A 91 -22.44 -16.28 46.09
N LEU A 92 -22.93 -15.19 45.48
CA LEU A 92 -23.60 -14.11 46.19
C LEU A 92 -24.93 -14.57 46.82
N ASN A 93 -25.68 -15.42 46.12
CA ASN A 93 -26.92 -16.00 46.66
C ASN A 93 -26.64 -16.93 47.84
N GLU A 94 -25.68 -17.85 47.72
CA GLU A 94 -25.40 -18.88 48.72
C GLU A 94 -24.67 -18.33 49.96
N TRP A 95 -23.61 -17.51 49.78
CA TRP A 95 -22.80 -17.01 50.90
C TRP A 95 -23.40 -15.83 51.64
N PHE A 96 -24.11 -14.94 50.92
CA PHE A 96 -24.67 -13.73 51.51
C PHE A 96 -26.19 -13.83 51.73
N GLY A 97 -26.82 -14.96 51.38
CA GLY A 97 -28.26 -15.17 51.51
C GLY A 97 -29.11 -14.21 50.66
N LEU A 98 -28.50 -13.57 49.65
CA LEU A 98 -29.18 -12.59 48.82
C LEU A 98 -30.18 -13.30 47.90
N PRO A 99 -31.39 -12.76 47.69
CA PRO A 99 -32.31 -13.29 46.69
C PRO A 99 -31.65 -13.30 45.30
N MET A 100 -31.92 -14.35 44.51
CA MET A 100 -31.31 -14.54 43.18
C MET A 100 -31.40 -13.29 42.30
N TRP A 101 -32.56 -12.61 42.30
CA TRP A 101 -32.80 -11.39 41.52
C TRP A 101 -31.89 -10.22 41.94
N ALA A 102 -31.57 -10.09 43.23
CA ALA A 102 -30.72 -9.04 43.74
C ALA A 102 -29.25 -9.28 43.36
N SER A 103 -28.80 -10.53 43.42
CA SER A 103 -27.45 -10.93 42.98
C SER A 103 -27.22 -10.63 41.50
N TYR A 104 -28.20 -10.93 40.64
CA TYR A 104 -28.13 -10.57 39.21
C TYR A 104 -28.13 -9.05 38.99
N LEU A 105 -28.92 -8.28 39.74
CA LEU A 105 -28.92 -6.82 39.63
C LEU A 105 -27.59 -6.19 40.04
N ILE A 106 -26.96 -6.70 41.10
CA ILE A 106 -25.66 -6.18 41.56
C ILE A 106 -24.58 -6.48 40.52
N VAL A 107 -24.43 -7.74 40.12
CA VAL A 107 -23.40 -8.15 39.15
C VAL A 107 -23.65 -7.49 37.79
N GLY A 108 -24.89 -7.52 37.30
CA GLY A 108 -25.29 -6.87 36.05
C GLY A 108 -25.12 -5.35 36.10
N GLY A 109 -25.45 -4.71 37.21
CA GLY A 109 -25.27 -3.27 37.41
C GLY A 109 -23.79 -2.86 37.37
N VAL A 110 -22.91 -3.61 38.04
CA VAL A 110 -21.46 -3.37 37.98
C VAL A 110 -20.95 -3.55 36.54
N LEU A 111 -21.35 -4.62 35.85
CA LEU A 111 -20.98 -4.82 34.45
C LEU A 111 -21.52 -3.73 33.53
N ALA A 112 -22.73 -3.23 33.76
CA ALA A 112 -23.31 -2.15 32.97
C ALA A 112 -22.50 -0.85 33.14
N ILE A 113 -22.06 -0.53 34.35
CA ILE A 113 -21.20 0.63 34.61
C ILE A 113 -19.85 0.48 33.90
N VAL A 114 -19.18 -0.66 34.10
CA VAL A 114 -17.89 -0.94 33.44
C VAL A 114 -18.04 -0.90 31.92
N GLY A 115 -19.07 -1.55 31.39
CA GLY A 115 -19.40 -1.57 29.97
C GLY A 115 -19.67 -0.17 29.41
N ALA A 116 -20.43 0.66 30.13
CA ALA A 116 -20.67 2.05 29.74
C ALA A 116 -19.35 2.84 29.67
N VAL A 117 -18.49 2.75 30.68
CA VAL A 117 -17.19 3.45 30.69
C VAL A 117 -16.31 3.00 29.51
N LEU A 118 -16.21 1.69 29.27
CA LEU A 118 -15.45 1.14 28.14
C LEU A 118 -16.02 1.59 26.79
N LEU A 119 -17.36 1.58 26.66
CA LEU A 119 -18.02 2.03 25.45
C LEU A 119 -17.75 3.52 25.20
N PHE A 120 -17.94 4.38 26.20
CA PHE A 120 -17.68 5.82 26.08
C PHE A 120 -16.22 6.11 25.75
N THR A 121 -15.27 5.48 26.44
CA THR A 121 -13.84 5.67 26.17
C THR A 121 -13.44 5.13 24.79
N GLY A 122 -14.00 4.00 24.37
CA GLY A 122 -13.85 3.45 23.03
C GLY A 122 -14.35 4.42 21.96
N LEU A 123 -15.62 4.83 22.02
CA LEU A 123 -16.18 5.81 21.07
C LEU A 123 -15.37 7.10 21.05
N ASN A 124 -14.91 7.58 22.20
CA ASN A 124 -14.13 8.82 22.27
C ASN A 124 -12.76 8.68 21.62
N ARG A 125 -12.13 7.49 21.71
CA ARG A 125 -10.89 7.18 21.00
C ARG A 125 -11.13 7.08 19.49
N LEU A 126 -12.19 6.41 19.05
CA LEU A 126 -12.52 6.33 17.63
C LEU A 126 -12.79 7.72 17.02
N LYS A 127 -13.44 8.63 17.77
CA LYS A 127 -13.66 10.02 17.33
C LYS A 127 -12.37 10.84 17.20
N GLN A 128 -11.29 10.45 17.87
CA GLN A 128 -10.00 11.13 17.82
C GLN A 128 -9.08 10.57 16.73
N VAL A 129 -9.38 9.39 16.18
CA VAL A 129 -8.65 8.85 15.04
C VAL A 129 -9.17 9.56 13.80
N ASP A 130 -8.35 10.44 13.23
CA ASP A 130 -8.62 11.05 11.93
C ASP A 130 -8.10 10.09 10.85
N PRO A 131 -8.99 9.39 10.11
CA PRO A 131 -8.56 8.45 9.07
C PRO A 131 -7.98 9.16 7.85
N VAL A 132 -8.06 10.49 7.78
CA VAL A 132 -7.55 11.30 6.68
C VAL A 132 -6.16 11.83 7.05
N PRO A 133 -5.08 11.36 6.40
CA PRO A 133 -3.75 11.94 6.58
C PRO A 133 -3.69 13.33 5.93
N HIS A 134 -4.08 14.34 6.71
CA HIS A 134 -4.17 15.73 6.27
C HIS A 134 -2.85 16.29 5.75
N GLU A 135 -1.72 15.89 6.35
CA GLU A 135 -0.41 16.34 5.90
C GLU A 135 -0.06 15.78 4.51
N THR A 136 -0.28 14.48 4.28
CA THR A 136 -0.04 13.84 2.99
C THR A 136 -0.90 14.45 1.87
N ILE A 137 -2.16 14.77 2.16
CA ILE A 137 -3.03 15.45 1.18
C ILE A 137 -2.56 16.87 0.89
N SER A 138 -2.03 17.57 1.89
CA SER A 138 -1.50 18.93 1.72
C SER A 138 -0.22 18.95 0.89
N GLU A 139 0.65 17.95 1.04
CA GLU A 139 1.86 17.78 0.24
C GLU A 139 1.53 17.44 -1.21
N VAL A 140 0.65 16.46 -1.43
CA VAL A 140 0.18 16.11 -2.79
C VAL A 140 -0.44 17.32 -3.50
N ARG A 141 -1.19 18.15 -2.77
CA ARG A 141 -1.78 19.38 -3.33
C ARG A 141 -0.72 20.43 -3.68
N LYS A 142 0.33 20.59 -2.86
CA LYS A 142 1.47 21.46 -3.16
C LYS A 142 2.19 20.99 -4.42
N ASP A 143 2.47 19.71 -4.53
CA ASP A 143 3.15 19.13 -5.69
C ASP A 143 2.34 19.32 -6.98
N MET A 144 1.03 19.09 -6.92
CA MET A 144 0.14 19.36 -8.06
C MET A 144 0.15 20.84 -8.47
N SER A 145 0.19 21.76 -7.49
CA SER A 145 0.24 23.19 -7.78
C SER A 145 1.56 23.60 -8.44
N ALA A 146 2.70 23.06 -7.97
CA ALA A 146 4.02 23.32 -8.54
C ALA A 146 4.12 22.84 -10.00
N VAL A 147 3.58 21.65 -10.30
CA VAL A 147 3.51 21.13 -11.67
C VAL A 147 2.66 22.01 -12.58
N SER A 148 1.53 22.52 -12.08
CA SER A 148 0.66 23.41 -12.87
C SER A 148 1.30 24.76 -13.19
N SER A 149 2.07 25.33 -12.25
CA SER A 149 2.80 26.58 -12.45
C SER A 149 3.92 26.43 -13.47
N ALA A 150 4.70 25.34 -13.38
CA ALA A 150 5.74 25.04 -14.36
C ALA A 150 5.16 24.86 -15.78
N ALA A 151 4.00 24.22 -15.92
CA ALA A 151 3.34 24.06 -17.21
C ALA A 151 2.85 25.40 -17.81
N GLN A 152 2.39 26.33 -16.97
CA GLN A 152 1.97 27.66 -17.41
C GLN A 152 3.14 28.54 -17.84
N GLU A 153 4.28 28.44 -17.15
CA GLU A 153 5.49 29.20 -17.48
C GLU A 153 6.04 28.77 -18.84
N VAL A 154 6.17 27.45 -19.08
CA VAL A 154 6.59 26.92 -20.39
C VAL A 154 5.63 27.34 -21.50
N ARG A 155 4.31 27.33 -21.25
CA ARG A 155 3.31 27.77 -22.24
C ARG A 155 3.47 29.25 -22.59
N LYS A 156 3.78 30.08 -21.59
CA LYS A 156 3.95 31.53 -21.76
C LYS A 156 5.21 31.83 -22.58
N ASP A 157 6.32 31.15 -22.30
CA ASP A 157 7.58 31.29 -23.04
C ASP A 157 7.41 30.88 -24.51
N VAL A 158 6.64 29.82 -24.78
CA VAL A 158 6.33 29.38 -26.15
C VAL A 158 5.48 30.41 -26.89
N GLU A 159 4.47 31.00 -26.24
CA GLU A 159 3.66 32.08 -26.84
C GLU A 159 4.51 33.33 -27.15
N ASP A 160 5.46 33.68 -26.28
CA ASP A 160 6.32 34.86 -26.44
C ASP A 160 7.28 34.70 -27.63
N VAL A 161 7.94 33.53 -27.74
CA VAL A 161 8.78 33.19 -28.90
C VAL A 161 7.97 33.15 -30.19
N THR A 162 6.76 32.59 -30.16
CA THR A 162 5.87 32.54 -31.32
C THR A 162 5.43 33.94 -31.76
N SER A 163 5.22 34.85 -30.80
CA SER A 163 4.87 36.25 -31.08
C SER A 163 6.04 37.06 -31.66
N ALA A 164 7.27 36.75 -31.25
CA ALA A 164 8.49 37.39 -31.75
C ALA A 164 8.81 36.98 -33.19
N VAL A 165 8.51 35.73 -33.59
CA VAL A 165 8.69 35.24 -34.96
C VAL A 165 7.66 35.83 -35.95
N LYS A 166 6.51 36.29 -35.47
CA LYS A 166 5.40 36.80 -36.31
C LYS A 166 5.42 38.32 -36.51
N ARG A 167 6.32 39.05 -35.84
CA ARG A 167 6.58 40.49 -36.06
C ARG A 167 7.68 40.70 -37.08
#